data_AF-A0AA95SC97-F1
#
_entry.id   AF-A0AA95SC97-F1
#
_cell.length_a   1.000
_cell.length_b   1.000
_cell.length_c   1.000
_cell.angle_alpha   90.00
_cell.angle_beta   90.00
_cell.angle_gamma   90.00
#
_symmetry.space_group_name_H-M   'P 1'
#
loop_
_entity.id
_entity.type
_entity.pdbx_description
1 polymer ?
#
loop_
_entity_poly.entity_id
_entity_poly.type
_entity_poly.pdbx_seq_one_letter_code
_entity_poly.pdbx_strand_id
1 'polypeptide(L)'
;MKNNRKFLMGMLTAVLVILAACENSSDKSSARLDNQSQNNNSTLNTNDDSLNAVSTEDASKTDNTNEDTIDTGNNDANEKVDTTNNVLKKVEDFSTNNTASLKEGYLNKLNDAKNEVEEMRKNPLDDTTLALKKVEGDTYDVWDGLLNEIYEVLKHQLPTEEMDHLRKEQREWIDYRDNTAKEASLKYKGGTMEQYEYVRVENNLTEKRCFKLVEDFMK
;
A
#
# COMPACT_ATOMS: atom_id res chain seq x y z
N MET A 1 -27.83 19.13 9.05
CA MET A 1 -27.76 17.85 8.32
C MET A 1 -26.73 16.98 9.01
N LYS A 2 -27.09 15.76 9.39
CA LYS A 2 -26.28 14.86 10.19
C LYS A 2 -25.49 13.96 9.24
N ASN A 3 -24.20 14.24 9.04
CA ASN A 3 -23.37 13.44 8.16
C ASN A 3 -22.77 12.28 8.97
N ASN A 4 -23.31 11.08 8.73
CA ASN A 4 -22.77 9.86 9.28
C ASN A 4 -21.59 9.40 8.41
N ARG A 5 -20.35 9.63 8.85
CA ARG A 5 -19.16 9.02 8.25
C ARG A 5 -18.97 7.61 8.83
N LYS A 6 -19.08 6.59 7.99
CA LYS A 6 -18.73 5.21 8.36
C LYS A 6 -17.23 5.02 8.13
N PHE A 7 -16.46 4.87 9.19
CA PHE A 7 -15.09 4.38 9.12
C PHE A 7 -15.13 2.86 8.95
N LEU A 8 -14.62 2.36 7.81
CA LEU A 8 -14.40 0.94 7.60
C LEU A 8 -12.95 0.63 7.98
N MET A 9 -12.74 0.19 9.22
CA MET A 9 -11.42 -0.22 9.71
C MET A 9 -11.09 -1.61 9.15
N GLY A 10 -10.27 -1.66 8.10
CA GLY A 10 -9.71 -2.91 7.58
C GLY A 10 -8.54 -3.38 8.44
N MET A 11 -8.76 -4.40 9.27
CA MET A 11 -7.71 -5.12 9.99
C MET A 11 -6.82 -5.87 8.99
N LEU A 12 -5.66 -5.29 8.63
CA LEU A 12 -4.62 -6.00 7.90
C LEU A 12 -3.74 -6.75 8.90
N THR A 13 -4.10 -8.00 9.19
CA THR A 13 -3.25 -8.90 9.97
C THR A 13 -2.08 -9.35 9.10
N ALA A 14 -0.91 -8.75 9.30
CA ALA A 14 0.34 -9.23 8.73
C ALA A 14 0.78 -10.52 9.45
N VAL A 15 0.62 -11.66 8.79
CA VAL A 15 1.19 -12.93 9.24
C VAL A 15 2.68 -12.94 8.86
N LEU A 16 3.54 -12.67 9.85
CA LEU A 16 4.99 -12.84 9.74
C LEU A 16 5.33 -14.33 9.90
N VAL A 17 5.51 -15.03 8.78
CA VAL A 17 6.14 -16.36 8.75
C VAL A 17 7.65 -16.15 8.73
N ILE A 18 8.30 -16.31 9.89
CA ILE A 18 9.76 -16.38 9.97
C ILE A 18 10.16 -17.82 9.65
N LEU A 19 10.61 -18.07 8.42
CA LEU A 19 11.35 -19.29 8.11
C LEU A 19 12.80 -19.10 8.60
N ALA A 20 13.12 -19.80 9.69
CA ALA A 20 14.50 -19.97 10.13
C ALA A 20 15.20 -20.95 9.19
N ALA A 21 16.06 -20.43 8.31
CA ALA A 21 17.07 -21.23 7.63
C ALA A 21 18.37 -21.12 8.43
N CYS A 22 18.68 -22.16 9.21
CA CYS A 22 20.03 -22.40 9.70
C CYS A 22 20.87 -22.90 8.53
N GLU A 23 21.81 -22.09 8.04
CA GLU A 23 22.90 -22.59 7.21
C GLU A 23 24.20 -22.53 7.99
N ASN A 24 24.70 -23.72 8.30
CA ASN A 24 25.93 -23.97 9.03
C ASN A 24 27.08 -23.98 8.01
N SER A 25 28.01 -23.04 8.12
CA SER A 25 29.37 -23.28 7.63
C SER A 25 30.36 -22.87 8.70
N SER A 26 31.12 -23.87 9.13
CA SER A 26 32.20 -23.76 10.08
C SER A 26 33.39 -23.12 9.38
N ASP A 27 33.98 -22.08 9.96
CA ASP A 27 35.42 -21.95 9.89
C ASP A 27 36.04 -21.41 11.17
N LYS A 28 37.17 -22.04 11.45
CA LYS A 28 37.89 -22.13 12.71
C LYS A 28 38.86 -20.96 12.81
N SER A 29 38.74 -20.13 13.86
CA SER A 29 39.86 -19.29 14.28
C SER A 29 39.99 -19.34 15.80
N SER A 30 41.11 -19.88 16.23
CA SER A 30 41.58 -19.96 17.59
C SER A 30 42.26 -18.65 17.99
N ALA A 31 41.75 -17.98 19.01
CA ALA A 31 42.57 -17.15 19.89
C ALA A 31 41.90 -17.05 21.27
N ARG A 32 42.45 -17.80 22.23
CA ARG A 32 42.25 -17.56 23.68
C ARG A 32 42.93 -16.25 24.04
N LEU A 33 42.27 -15.45 24.89
CA LEU A 33 42.91 -14.71 25.98
C LEU A 33 41.90 -14.58 27.13
N ASP A 34 42.29 -15.16 28.27
CA ASP A 34 41.61 -15.07 29.56
C ASP A 34 41.65 -13.63 30.10
N ASN A 35 40.58 -13.14 30.74
CA ASN A 35 40.39 -13.26 32.20
C ASN A 35 39.40 -12.20 32.73
N GLN A 36 38.32 -12.69 33.34
CA GLN A 36 37.75 -12.29 34.64
C GLN A 36 37.42 -10.81 34.96
N SER A 37 36.11 -10.55 35.12
CA SER A 37 35.58 -9.89 36.33
C SER A 37 34.17 -10.37 36.62
N GLN A 38 33.96 -10.85 37.85
CA GLN A 38 32.69 -11.29 38.43
C GLN A 38 31.90 -10.12 39.03
N ASN A 39 30.70 -10.46 39.52
CA ASN A 39 29.68 -9.73 40.30
C ASN A 39 28.61 -8.98 39.50
N ASN A 40 27.30 -9.15 39.72
CA ASN A 40 26.57 -9.81 40.81
C ASN A 40 25.16 -10.26 40.39
N ASN A 41 24.68 -11.26 41.12
CA ASN A 41 23.37 -11.91 41.11
C ASN A 41 22.13 -10.98 41.02
N SER A 42 21.09 -11.49 40.34
CA SER A 42 19.74 -11.49 40.90
C SER A 42 19.04 -12.80 40.55
N THR A 43 18.32 -13.32 41.54
CA THR A 43 17.87 -14.71 41.69
C THR A 43 16.53 -14.97 41.02
N LEU A 44 16.48 -16.14 40.39
CA LEU A 44 15.37 -17.04 40.05
C LEU A 44 14.03 -16.85 40.80
N ASN A 45 12.92 -17.04 40.07
CA ASN A 45 11.84 -17.92 40.51
C ASN A 45 11.12 -18.53 39.30
N THR A 46 11.17 -19.86 39.23
CA THR A 46 10.40 -20.76 38.37
C THR A 46 9.71 -21.76 39.30
N ASN A 47 8.43 -22.06 39.03
CA ASN A 47 7.65 -23.27 39.40
C ASN A 47 6.42 -23.18 38.46
N ASP A 48 6.20 -24.00 37.43
CA ASP A 48 6.06 -25.46 37.27
C ASP A 48 4.79 -26.08 37.88
N ASP A 49 4.29 -27.09 37.15
CA ASP A 49 3.21 -28.06 37.38
C ASP A 49 1.73 -27.63 37.16
N SER A 50 0.82 -28.41 36.55
CA SER A 50 0.86 -29.73 35.90
C SER A 50 -0.55 -30.10 35.35
N LEU A 51 -0.57 -30.79 34.20
CA LEU A 51 -1.46 -31.86 33.69
C LEU A 51 -3.00 -31.89 33.88
N ASN A 52 -3.70 -32.07 32.75
CA ASN A 52 -4.66 -33.16 32.41
C ASN A 52 -5.58 -32.68 31.26
N ALA A 53 -6.14 -33.47 30.34
CA ALA A 53 -6.00 -34.85 29.90
C ALA A 53 -6.78 -34.96 28.56
N VAL A 54 -6.30 -35.89 27.73
CA VAL A 54 -6.91 -36.55 26.56
C VAL A 54 -8.45 -36.53 26.47
N SER A 55 -8.96 -36.29 25.25
CA SER A 55 -9.89 -37.22 24.58
C SER A 55 -9.91 -36.98 23.06
N THR A 56 -9.52 -38.05 22.36
CA THR A 56 -9.62 -38.32 20.93
C THR A 56 -11.04 -38.80 20.58
N GLU A 57 -11.26 -39.01 19.26
CA GLU A 57 -12.45 -39.57 18.58
C GLU A 57 -13.48 -38.48 18.22
N ASP A 58 -13.91 -38.32 16.98
CA ASP A 58 -14.27 -39.39 16.06
C ASP A 58 -14.00 -39.01 14.59
N ALA A 59 -13.66 -40.03 13.81
CA ALA A 59 -13.44 -40.00 12.38
C ALA A 59 -14.61 -40.70 11.69
N SER A 60 -15.25 -40.01 10.74
CA SER A 60 -15.94 -40.66 9.61
C SER A 60 -15.58 -39.84 8.37
N LYS A 61 -14.72 -40.33 7.47
CA LYS A 61 -15.05 -41.27 6.37
C LYS A 61 -16.29 -40.83 5.58
N THR A 62 -16.40 -40.80 4.26
CA THR A 62 -15.68 -41.34 3.09
C THR A 62 -16.71 -41.05 1.96
N ASP A 63 -16.41 -40.28 0.93
CA ASP A 63 -16.02 -40.74 -0.41
C ASP A 63 -16.98 -40.25 -1.52
N ASN A 64 -16.38 -40.16 -2.71
CA ASN A 64 -16.91 -40.30 -4.06
C ASN A 64 -17.51 -39.06 -4.74
N THR A 65 -16.85 -38.44 -5.73
CA THR A 65 -16.28 -38.93 -7.03
C THR A 65 -17.34 -39.08 -8.12
N ASN A 66 -17.21 -38.19 -9.11
CA ASN A 66 -17.44 -38.27 -10.57
C ASN A 66 -18.65 -39.03 -11.15
N GLU A 67 -19.37 -38.34 -12.04
CA GLU A 67 -19.48 -38.65 -13.48
C GLU A 67 -20.33 -37.52 -14.11
N ASP A 68 -19.78 -36.69 -15.00
CA ASP A 68 -19.65 -36.91 -16.45
C ASP A 68 -21.00 -36.88 -17.18
N THR A 69 -21.15 -35.97 -18.15
CA THR A 69 -21.78 -36.21 -19.46
C THR A 69 -21.73 -34.91 -20.29
N ILE A 70 -20.99 -35.00 -21.39
CA ILE A 70 -21.00 -34.14 -22.58
C ILE A 70 -22.30 -34.34 -23.36
N ASP A 71 -22.92 -33.29 -23.91
CA ASP A 71 -23.54 -33.40 -25.24
C ASP A 71 -23.49 -32.09 -26.05
N THR A 72 -23.22 -32.28 -27.33
CA THR A 72 -22.99 -31.32 -28.40
C THR A 72 -24.13 -31.44 -29.41
N GLY A 73 -24.62 -30.32 -29.94
CA GLY A 73 -25.01 -30.27 -31.35
C GLY A 73 -26.34 -29.62 -31.74
N ASN A 74 -26.19 -28.60 -32.61
CA ASN A 74 -26.86 -28.44 -33.92
C ASN A 74 -27.83 -27.25 -34.11
N ASN A 75 -27.26 -26.20 -34.73
CA ASN A 75 -27.65 -25.50 -35.96
C ASN A 75 -29.09 -25.61 -36.49
N ASP A 76 -29.70 -24.47 -36.86
CA ASP A 76 -30.13 -24.26 -38.25
C ASP A 76 -30.31 -22.77 -38.61
N ALA A 77 -30.04 -22.46 -39.88
CA ALA A 77 -30.07 -21.14 -40.51
C ALA A 77 -31.38 -20.89 -41.28
N ASN A 78 -31.74 -19.63 -41.57
CA ASN A 78 -31.82 -19.08 -42.95
C ASN A 78 -32.33 -17.60 -43.04
N GLU A 79 -31.67 -16.84 -43.94
CA GLU A 79 -32.02 -15.64 -44.75
C GLU A 79 -33.35 -14.85 -44.57
N LYS A 80 -33.47 -13.53 -44.84
CA LYS A 80 -32.93 -12.75 -45.98
C LYS A 80 -33.12 -11.21 -45.83
N VAL A 81 -32.05 -10.48 -46.16
CA VAL A 81 -31.87 -9.20 -46.94
C VAL A 81 -33.08 -8.25 -47.22
N ASP A 82 -32.93 -6.95 -46.90
CA ASP A 82 -32.85 -5.84 -47.89
C ASP A 82 -32.60 -4.43 -47.27
N THR A 83 -31.47 -3.80 -47.65
CA THR A 83 -31.33 -2.47 -48.30
C THR A 83 -31.99 -1.24 -47.60
N THR A 84 -31.32 -0.15 -47.18
CA THR A 84 -30.46 0.78 -47.95
C THR A 84 -29.92 1.91 -47.02
N ASN A 85 -28.66 2.33 -47.23
CA ASN A 85 -28.08 3.69 -47.09
C ASN A 85 -28.39 4.58 -45.87
N ASN A 86 -27.38 4.82 -45.01
CA ASN A 86 -26.98 6.19 -44.68
C ASN A 86 -25.52 6.32 -44.21
N VAL A 87 -24.72 6.95 -45.08
CA VAL A 87 -23.69 7.97 -44.82
C VAL A 87 -22.88 7.89 -43.51
N LEU A 88 -21.61 7.59 -43.75
CA LEU A 88 -20.40 7.99 -43.03
C LEU A 88 -20.52 9.23 -42.11
N LYS A 89 -19.77 9.13 -40.99
CA LYS A 89 -19.17 10.22 -40.20
C LYS A 89 -19.93 10.68 -38.93
N LYS A 90 -19.65 10.00 -37.82
CA LYS A 90 -19.41 10.66 -36.52
C LYS A 90 -18.54 9.77 -35.61
N VAL A 91 -17.29 9.57 -36.01
CA VAL A 91 -16.21 9.30 -35.05
C VAL A 91 -15.37 10.57 -35.06
N GLU A 92 -15.78 11.53 -34.25
CA GLU A 92 -14.92 12.53 -33.61
C GLU A 92 -15.80 13.44 -32.75
N ASP A 93 -15.25 13.78 -31.59
CA ASP A 93 -15.68 14.82 -30.67
C ASP A 93 -16.65 14.45 -29.53
N PHE A 94 -16.26 13.47 -28.71
CA PHE A 94 -16.72 13.36 -27.31
C PHE A 94 -15.58 13.23 -26.28
N SER A 95 -14.32 13.25 -26.71
CA SER A 95 -13.20 12.84 -25.83
C SER A 95 -12.47 14.00 -25.16
N THR A 96 -12.63 15.25 -25.59
CA THR A 96 -11.76 16.36 -25.15
C THR A 96 -12.31 17.13 -23.95
N ASN A 97 -13.62 17.08 -23.72
CA ASN A 97 -14.28 17.86 -22.67
C ASN A 97 -14.28 17.15 -21.31
N ASN A 98 -14.24 15.81 -21.29
CA ASN A 98 -14.19 15.03 -20.05
C ASN A 98 -12.78 14.96 -19.46
N THR A 99 -11.75 14.93 -20.31
CA THR A 99 -10.34 14.78 -19.92
C THR A 99 -9.83 16.03 -19.21
N ALA A 100 -10.00 17.22 -19.83
CA ALA A 100 -9.67 18.49 -19.17
C ALA A 100 -10.43 18.70 -17.85
N SER A 101 -11.68 18.19 -17.76
CA SER A 101 -12.46 18.26 -16.52
C SER A 101 -11.97 17.30 -15.44
N LEU A 102 -11.38 16.16 -15.81
CA LEU A 102 -10.89 15.17 -14.87
C LEU A 102 -9.58 15.62 -14.23
N LYS A 103 -8.64 16.13 -15.04
CA LYS A 103 -7.40 16.72 -14.54
C LYS A 103 -7.69 17.85 -13.56
N GLU A 104 -8.55 18.79 -13.95
CA GLU A 104 -8.98 19.89 -13.08
C GLU A 104 -9.66 19.37 -11.80
N GLY A 105 -10.49 18.33 -11.90
CA GLY A 105 -11.11 17.67 -10.74
C GLY A 105 -10.08 17.11 -9.76
N TYR A 106 -9.04 16.45 -10.25
CA TYR A 106 -7.95 15.93 -9.41
C TYR A 106 -7.08 17.03 -8.81
N LEU A 107 -6.76 18.09 -9.57
CA LEU A 107 -6.02 19.22 -9.03
C LEU A 107 -6.78 19.90 -7.89
N ASN A 108 -8.09 20.08 -8.02
CA ASN A 108 -8.94 20.58 -6.95
C ASN A 108 -8.94 19.63 -5.74
N LYS A 109 -9.09 18.32 -5.95
CA LYS A 109 -8.99 17.31 -4.88
C LYS A 109 -7.65 17.35 -4.15
N LEU A 110 -6.54 17.51 -4.88
CA LEU A 110 -5.20 17.61 -4.29
C LEU A 110 -5.01 18.91 -3.50
N ASN A 111 -5.55 20.03 -3.98
CA ASN A 111 -5.53 21.30 -3.26
C ASN A 111 -6.37 21.25 -1.97
N ASP A 112 -7.54 20.59 -2.01
CA ASP A 112 -8.38 20.39 -0.84
C ASP A 112 -7.66 19.53 0.21
N ALA A 113 -7.06 18.40 -0.22
CA ALA A 113 -6.27 17.53 0.65
C ALA A 113 -5.07 18.28 1.26
N LYS A 114 -4.38 19.09 0.46
CA LYS A 114 -3.28 19.95 0.94
C LYS A 114 -3.76 20.91 2.03
N ASN A 115 -4.88 21.58 1.81
CA ASN A 115 -5.45 22.48 2.80
C ASN A 115 -5.85 21.74 4.09
N GLU A 116 -6.47 20.56 3.98
CA GLU A 116 -6.82 19.72 5.14
C GLU A 116 -5.58 19.30 5.93
N VAL A 117 -4.53 18.83 5.25
CA VAL A 117 -3.24 18.45 5.86
C VAL A 117 -2.58 19.63 6.57
N GLU A 118 -2.56 20.80 5.94
CA GLU A 118 -1.99 22.01 6.56
C GLU A 118 -2.78 22.45 7.79
N GLU A 119 -4.11 22.32 7.79
CA GLU A 119 -4.92 22.60 8.98
C GLU A 119 -4.73 21.57 10.09
N MET A 120 -4.56 20.28 9.78
CA MET A 120 -4.20 19.25 10.77
C MET A 120 -2.84 19.54 11.42
N ARG A 121 -1.86 19.98 10.62
CA ARG A 121 -0.50 20.33 11.10
C ARG A 121 -0.47 21.58 11.97
N LYS A 122 -1.32 22.59 11.68
CA LYS A 122 -1.43 23.80 12.50
C LYS A 122 -2.16 23.57 13.82
N ASN A 123 -3.02 22.56 13.89
CA ASN A 123 -3.91 22.31 15.03
C ASN A 123 -3.75 20.87 15.57
N PRO A 124 -2.55 20.46 16.03
CA PRO A 124 -2.39 19.17 16.67
C PRO A 124 -3.19 19.12 17.99
N LEU A 125 -3.49 17.91 18.47
CA LEU A 125 -4.23 17.71 19.73
C LEU A 125 -3.51 18.35 20.93
N ASP A 126 -2.18 18.29 20.94
CA ASP A 126 -1.29 18.93 21.89
C ASP A 126 0.13 19.06 21.28
N ASP A 127 1.06 19.68 22.03
CA ASP A 127 2.44 19.92 21.58
C ASP A 127 3.37 18.70 21.78
N THR A 128 2.85 17.53 22.16
CA THR A 128 3.67 16.35 22.36
C THR A 128 4.12 15.76 21.03
N THR A 129 5.31 15.13 21.02
CA THR A 129 5.77 14.39 19.84
C THR A 129 4.81 13.27 19.42
N LEU A 130 4.00 12.75 20.35
CA LEU A 130 2.97 11.75 20.04
C LEU A 130 1.85 12.34 19.17
N ALA A 131 1.31 13.50 19.55
CA ALA A 131 0.28 14.18 18.77
C ALA A 131 0.81 14.58 17.37
N LEU A 132 2.04 15.10 17.29
CA LEU A 132 2.67 15.44 16.02
C LEU A 132 2.84 14.22 15.10
N LYS A 133 3.28 13.09 15.66
CA LYS A 133 3.38 11.82 14.91
C LYS A 133 2.04 11.33 14.43
N LYS A 134 0.99 11.49 15.23
CA LYS A 134 -0.37 11.13 14.83
C LYS A 134 -0.80 11.94 13.61
N VAL A 135 -0.58 13.26 13.63
CA VAL A 135 -0.90 14.12 12.48
C VAL A 135 -0.17 13.67 11.22
N GLU A 136 1.12 13.37 11.29
CA GLU A 136 1.86 12.90 10.11
C GLU A 136 1.46 11.48 9.68
N GLY A 137 1.03 10.62 10.61
CA GLY A 137 0.43 9.32 10.28
C GLY A 137 -0.89 9.47 9.53
N ASP A 138 -1.80 10.32 10.02
CA ASP A 138 -3.07 10.61 9.33
C ASP A 138 -2.81 11.26 7.95
N THR A 139 -1.76 12.11 7.85
CA THR A 139 -1.33 12.74 6.59
C THR A 139 -0.78 11.72 5.59
N TYR A 140 -0.10 10.67 6.06
CA TYR A 140 0.38 9.58 5.22
C TYR A 140 -0.78 8.86 4.54
N ASP A 141 -1.83 8.51 5.29
CA ASP A 141 -3.00 7.82 4.74
C ASP A 141 -3.69 8.64 3.63
N VAL A 142 -3.75 9.97 3.80
CA VAL A 142 -4.31 10.88 2.79
C VAL A 142 -3.47 10.86 1.51
N TRP A 143 -2.15 11.06 1.62
CA TRP A 143 -1.29 11.19 0.44
C TRP A 143 -1.04 9.87 -0.26
N ASP A 144 -0.83 8.77 0.48
CA ASP A 144 -0.67 7.44 -0.11
C ASP A 144 -1.95 6.99 -0.83
N GLY A 145 -3.12 7.23 -0.22
CA GLY A 145 -4.41 6.97 -0.86
C GLY A 145 -4.59 7.74 -2.17
N LEU A 146 -4.27 9.03 -2.18
CA LEU A 146 -4.33 9.86 -3.39
C LEU A 146 -3.32 9.43 -4.45
N LEU A 147 -2.09 9.10 -4.06
CA LEU A 147 -1.05 8.64 -4.98
C LEU A 147 -1.50 7.36 -5.70
N ASN A 148 -2.00 6.40 -4.94
CA ASN A 148 -2.47 5.12 -5.47
C ASN A 148 -3.70 5.29 -6.37
N GLU A 149 -4.65 6.13 -5.97
CA GLU A 149 -5.83 6.47 -6.79
C GLU A 149 -5.42 7.09 -8.13
N ILE A 150 -4.55 8.10 -8.11
CA ILE A 150 -4.03 8.76 -9.32
C ILE A 150 -3.31 7.75 -10.21
N TYR A 151 -2.43 6.92 -9.64
CA TYR A 151 -1.69 5.92 -10.38
C TYR A 151 -2.62 4.90 -11.08
N GLU A 152 -3.69 4.46 -10.42
CA GLU A 152 -4.69 3.59 -11.02
C GLU A 152 -5.47 4.28 -12.15
N VAL A 153 -5.80 5.56 -12.04
CA VAL A 153 -6.39 6.30 -13.17
C VAL A 153 -5.43 6.36 -14.36
N LEU A 154 -4.15 6.66 -14.12
CA LEU A 154 -3.15 6.76 -15.18
C LEU A 154 -2.97 5.44 -15.92
N LYS A 155 -3.02 4.29 -15.22
CA LYS A 155 -2.99 2.95 -15.85
C LYS A 155 -4.05 2.74 -16.92
N HIS A 156 -5.20 3.41 -16.81
CA HIS A 156 -6.30 3.31 -17.78
C HIS A 156 -6.23 4.37 -18.89
N GLN A 157 -5.53 5.49 -18.67
CA GLN A 157 -5.48 6.61 -19.62
C GLN A 157 -4.25 6.60 -20.53
N LEU A 158 -3.12 6.17 -20.00
CA LEU A 158 -1.85 6.23 -20.72
C LEU A 158 -1.67 4.99 -21.62
N PRO A 159 -1.11 5.16 -22.83
CA PRO A 159 -0.64 4.04 -23.65
C PRO A 159 0.34 3.15 -22.87
N THR A 160 0.42 1.87 -23.25
CA THR A 160 1.27 0.88 -22.57
C THR A 160 2.73 1.34 -22.45
N GLU A 161 3.30 1.92 -23.50
CA GLU A 161 4.69 2.40 -23.49
C GLU A 161 4.91 3.54 -22.47
N GLU A 162 3.99 4.52 -22.43
CA GLU A 162 4.04 5.62 -21.46
C GLU A 162 3.84 5.10 -20.02
N MET A 163 2.92 4.15 -19.80
CA MET A 163 2.74 3.51 -18.49
C MET A 163 3.96 2.71 -18.05
N ASP A 164 4.63 2.04 -18.97
CA ASP A 164 5.83 1.26 -18.67
C ASP A 164 7.01 2.17 -18.30
N HIS A 165 7.12 3.33 -18.94
CA HIS A 165 8.04 4.39 -18.55
C HIS A 165 7.70 4.93 -17.16
N LEU A 166 6.45 5.33 -16.94
CA LEU A 166 5.97 5.86 -15.66
C LEU A 166 6.19 4.86 -14.51
N ARG A 167 6.03 3.55 -14.75
CA ARG A 167 6.29 2.52 -13.73
C ARG A 167 7.75 2.47 -13.31
N LYS A 168 8.69 2.69 -14.23
CA LYS A 168 10.12 2.77 -13.89
C LYS A 168 10.40 4.03 -13.07
N GLU A 169 9.91 5.18 -13.54
CA GLU A 169 10.04 6.43 -12.78
C GLU A 169 9.45 6.32 -11.37
N GLN A 170 8.31 5.65 -11.21
CA GLN A 170 7.65 5.54 -9.91
C GLN A 170 8.47 4.70 -8.92
N ARG A 171 9.15 3.64 -9.39
CA ARG A 171 10.05 2.82 -8.56
C ARG A 171 11.28 3.62 -8.13
N GLU A 172 11.92 4.30 -9.08
CA GLU A 172 13.07 5.16 -8.81
C GLU A 172 12.69 6.31 -7.86
N TRP A 173 11.47 6.85 -8.01
CA TRP A 173 10.96 7.89 -7.13
C TRP A 173 10.71 7.38 -5.70
N ILE A 174 10.20 6.16 -5.52
CA ILE A 174 10.04 5.55 -4.18
C ILE A 174 11.40 5.43 -3.50
N ASP A 175 12.41 4.91 -4.21
CA ASP A 175 13.77 4.81 -3.67
C ASP A 175 14.32 6.20 -3.27
N TYR A 176 14.13 7.21 -4.13
CA TYR A 176 14.51 8.59 -3.83
C TYR A 176 13.77 9.12 -2.59
N ARG A 177 12.46 8.91 -2.50
CA ARG A 177 11.61 9.38 -1.40
C ARG A 177 12.08 8.80 -0.07
N ASP A 178 12.24 7.49 -0.02
CA ASP A 178 12.55 6.77 1.21
C ASP A 178 13.98 7.07 1.68
N ASN A 179 14.94 7.17 0.76
CA ASN A 179 16.31 7.59 1.08
C ASN A 179 16.34 9.05 1.58
N THR A 180 15.63 9.96 0.92
CA THR A 180 15.56 11.38 1.34
C THR A 180 14.93 11.53 2.73
N ALA A 181 13.83 10.80 2.98
CA ALA A 181 13.18 10.77 4.28
C ALA A 181 14.12 10.21 5.36
N LYS A 182 14.85 9.13 5.04
CA LYS A 182 15.83 8.55 5.96
C LYS A 182 16.93 9.53 6.28
N GLU A 183 17.57 10.13 5.28
CA GLU A 183 18.64 11.10 5.47
C GLU A 183 18.22 12.29 6.32
N ALA A 184 17.04 12.87 6.05
CA ALA A 184 16.50 13.97 6.83
C ALA A 184 16.27 13.58 8.31
N SER A 185 15.76 12.37 8.55
CA SER A 185 15.50 11.87 9.90
C SER A 185 16.75 11.71 10.77
N LEU A 186 17.92 11.45 10.15
CA LEU A 186 19.17 11.17 10.87
C LEU A 186 19.66 12.35 11.72
N LYS A 187 19.21 13.57 11.44
CA LYS A 187 19.45 14.74 12.31
C LYS A 187 18.95 14.51 13.75
N TYR A 188 17.92 13.69 13.91
CA TYR A 188 17.26 13.40 15.19
C TYR A 188 17.52 11.97 15.69
N LYS A 189 18.56 11.31 15.16
CA LYS A 189 18.85 9.89 15.39
C LYS A 189 18.75 9.49 16.87
N GLY A 190 17.96 8.46 17.14
CA GLY A 190 17.75 7.90 18.49
C GLY A 190 16.77 8.69 19.36
N GLY A 191 16.21 9.79 18.86
CA GLY A 191 15.16 10.56 19.52
C GLY A 191 13.76 10.25 18.99
N THR A 192 12.74 10.69 19.72
CA THR A 192 11.33 10.55 19.28
C THR A 192 11.06 11.30 17.97
N MET A 193 11.80 12.38 17.68
CA MET A 193 11.63 13.19 16.48
C MET A 193 12.17 12.52 15.20
N GLU A 194 12.99 11.46 15.28
CA GLU A 194 13.50 10.75 14.08
C GLU A 194 12.34 10.25 13.22
N GLN A 195 11.43 9.47 13.80
CA GLN A 195 10.28 8.92 13.05
C GLN A 195 9.31 10.01 12.58
N TYR A 196 9.13 11.08 13.36
CA TYR A 196 8.29 12.21 12.96
C TYR A 196 8.84 12.87 11.69
N GLU A 197 10.14 13.18 11.67
CA GLU A 197 10.78 13.82 10.53
C GLU A 197 10.78 12.90 9.29
N TYR A 198 11.03 11.60 9.48
CA TYR A 198 10.97 10.61 8.41
C TYR A 198 9.62 10.67 7.68
N VAL A 199 8.52 10.47 8.41
CA VAL A 199 7.16 10.42 7.84
C VAL A 199 6.78 11.77 7.26
N ARG A 200 7.13 12.87 7.93
CA ARG A 200 6.86 14.23 7.42
C ARG A 200 7.50 14.49 6.06
N VAL A 201 8.76 14.08 5.88
CA VAL A 201 9.45 14.24 4.59
C VAL A 201 8.86 13.33 3.53
N GLU A 202 8.54 12.07 3.87
CA GLU A 202 7.85 11.14 2.99
C GLU A 202 6.53 11.71 2.48
N ASN A 203 5.70 12.26 3.38
CA ASN A 203 4.43 12.92 3.07
C ASN A 203 4.61 14.10 2.12
N ASN A 204 5.56 14.99 2.40
CA ASN A 204 5.80 16.18 1.59
C ASN A 204 6.29 15.84 0.17
N LEU A 205 7.06 14.76 0.02
CA LEU A 205 7.50 14.28 -1.29
C LEU A 205 6.35 13.60 -2.03
N THR A 206 5.50 12.87 -1.31
CA THR A 206 4.31 12.21 -1.87
C THR A 206 3.29 13.23 -2.38
N GLU A 207 3.00 14.29 -1.62
CA GLU A 207 2.19 15.43 -2.08
C GLU A 207 2.69 15.95 -3.43
N LYS A 208 3.97 16.30 -3.52
CA LYS A 208 4.58 16.82 -4.76
C LYS A 208 4.46 15.84 -5.91
N ARG A 209 4.62 14.53 -5.64
CA ARG A 209 4.48 13.50 -6.66
C ARG A 209 3.05 13.40 -7.16
N CYS A 210 2.05 13.46 -6.28
CA CYS A 210 0.64 13.48 -6.67
C CYS A 210 0.34 14.62 -7.64
N PHE A 211 0.76 15.85 -7.33
CA PHE A 211 0.62 17.00 -8.25
C PHE A 211 1.32 16.75 -9.58
N LYS A 212 2.58 16.31 -9.54
CA LYS A 212 3.35 16.00 -10.77
C LYS A 212 2.66 14.95 -11.65
N LEU A 213 2.12 13.87 -11.06
CA LEU A 213 1.43 12.83 -11.80
C LEU A 213 0.19 13.37 -12.52
N VAL A 214 -0.60 14.21 -11.85
CA VAL A 214 -1.80 14.83 -12.44
C VAL A 214 -1.41 15.84 -13.51
N GLU A 215 -0.43 16.70 -13.24
CA GLU A 215 0.01 17.77 -14.15
C GLU A 215 0.65 17.24 -15.42
N ASP A 216 1.50 16.21 -15.32
CA ASP A 216 2.30 15.74 -16.45
C ASP A 216 1.59 14.64 -17.26
N PHE A 217 0.77 13.81 -16.61
CA PHE A 217 0.27 12.57 -17.23
C PHE A 217 -1.26 12.49 -17.36
N MET A 218 -2.03 13.19 -16.52
CA MET A 218 -3.49 13.10 -16.59
C MET A 218 -4.02 13.93 -17.76
N LYS A 219 -4.85 13.29 -18.59
CA LYS A 219 -5.45 13.89 -19.78
C LYS A 219 -6.77 14.54 -19.43
#